data_AF-A0A4Q5SD20-F1
#
_entry.id   AF-A0A4Q5SD20-F1
#
_cell.length_a   1.000
_cell.length_b   1.000
_cell.length_c   1.000
_cell.angle_alpha   90.00
_cell.angle_beta   90.00
_cell.angle_gamma   90.00
#
_symmetry.space_group_name_H-M   'P 1'
#
loop_
_entity.id
_entity.type
_entity.pdbx_description
1 polymer ?
#
loop_
_entity_poly.entity_id
_entity_poly.type
_entity_poly.pdbx_seq_one_letter_code
_entity_poly.pdbx_strand_id
1 'polypeptide(L)'
;EVTRSLFNTARQYRESFDVYGSKKSFEWTLVEHEESVIHTGETPGRVKIPDYAHLLPEEIQGFTTQGVYGDDGETHLSFIQGSGHGGSHPHLVNEFVSALVQGRQPYPNAPQSANITCVGILAHESAMNGGEKRYLPDFTFNK
;
A
#
# COMPACT_ATOMS: atom_id res chain seq x y z
N GLU A 1 -0.11 11.30 -7.61
CA GLU A 1 0.37 10.43 -8.69
C GLU A 1 0.66 9.06 -8.11
N VAL A 2 0.39 7.98 -8.85
CA VAL A 2 0.78 6.62 -8.44
C VAL A 2 1.59 6.03 -9.57
N THR A 3 2.77 5.50 -9.25
CA THR A 3 3.72 4.96 -10.22
C THR A 3 4.10 3.55 -9.83
N ARG A 4 4.02 2.64 -10.81
CA ARG A 4 4.50 1.26 -10.70
C ARG A 4 5.45 0.97 -11.84
N SER A 5 6.68 0.54 -11.53
CA SER A 5 7.68 0.12 -12.53
C SER A 5 7.87 -1.39 -12.48
N LEU A 6 7.56 -2.08 -13.59
CA LEU A 6 7.65 -3.53 -13.74
C LEU A 6 8.62 -3.89 -14.89
N PHE A 7 9.10 -5.14 -14.91
CA PHE A 7 9.86 -5.85 -15.97
C PHE A 7 10.55 -5.03 -17.08
N ASN A 8 11.85 -5.27 -17.33
CA ASN A 8 12.63 -4.67 -18.42
C ASN A 8 12.69 -3.13 -18.43
N THR A 9 12.44 -2.48 -17.29
CA THR A 9 12.76 -1.06 -17.12
C THR A 9 14.16 -0.95 -16.54
N ALA A 10 15.01 -0.04 -17.05
CA ALA A 10 16.36 0.21 -16.53
C ALA A 10 16.33 1.02 -15.22
N ARG A 11 15.54 0.56 -14.24
CA ARG A 11 15.36 1.14 -12.89
C ARG A 11 14.92 0.05 -11.90
N GLN A 12 14.99 0.34 -10.60
CA GLN A 12 14.47 -0.55 -9.56
C GLN A 12 12.96 -0.78 -9.70
N TYR A 13 12.50 -1.97 -9.31
CA TYR A 13 11.09 -2.20 -9.02
C TYR A 13 10.65 -1.18 -7.97
N ARG A 14 9.62 -0.41 -8.26
CA ARG A 14 9.10 0.63 -7.37
C ARG A 14 7.60 0.69 -7.44
N GLU A 15 6.96 0.63 -6.28
CA GLU A 15 5.54 0.92 -6.05
C GLU A 15 5.46 2.17 -5.17
N SER A 16 5.12 3.30 -5.79
CA SER A 16 5.27 4.61 -5.18
C SER A 16 4.09 5.51 -5.46
N PHE A 17 3.89 6.52 -4.61
CA PHE A 17 2.94 7.58 -4.86
C PHE A 17 3.51 8.92 -4.45
N ASP A 18 3.08 9.96 -5.15
CA ASP A 18 3.38 11.35 -4.82
C ASP A 18 2.07 12.08 -4.54
N VAL A 19 2.06 12.91 -3.49
CA VAL A 19 0.89 13.69 -3.09
C VAL A 19 1.26 15.16 -3.15
N TYR A 20 0.56 15.91 -4.00
CA TYR A 20 0.82 17.34 -4.17
C TYR A 20 -0.28 18.15 -3.49
N GLY A 21 0.12 19.04 -2.59
CA GLY A 21 -0.80 19.88 -1.82
C GLY A 21 -0.36 21.34 -1.78
N SER A 22 -1.31 22.25 -1.54
CA SER A 22 -1.05 23.70 -1.54
C SER A 22 -0.16 24.20 -0.40
N LYS A 23 0.00 23.40 0.67
CA LYS A 23 0.85 23.72 1.83
C LYS A 23 2.08 22.82 1.92
N LYS A 24 1.90 21.54 1.60
CA LYS A 24 2.94 20.51 1.62
C LYS A 24 2.71 19.51 0.51
N SER A 25 3.80 18.98 -0.03
CA SER A 25 3.79 17.87 -0.97
C SER A 25 4.72 16.77 -0.47
N PHE A 26 4.38 15.53 -0.75
CA PHE A 26 5.18 14.35 -0.44
C PHE A 26 5.60 13.69 -1.75
N GLU A 27 6.88 13.38 -1.87
CA GLU A 27 7.44 12.64 -3.01
C GLU A 27 8.13 11.38 -2.49
N TRP A 28 7.76 10.24 -3.06
CA TRP A 28 8.36 8.96 -2.75
C TRP A 28 9.76 8.86 -3.37
N THR A 29 10.73 8.38 -2.60
CA THR A 29 12.13 8.27 -3.03
C THR A 29 12.30 7.56 -4.38
N LEU A 30 13.23 8.04 -5.21
CA LEU A 30 13.58 7.42 -6.50
C LEU A 30 14.30 6.08 -6.33
N VAL A 31 15.09 5.95 -5.26
CA VAL A 31 15.92 4.78 -4.95
C VAL A 31 15.38 4.13 -3.68
N GLU A 32 15.11 2.83 -3.73
CA GLU A 32 14.65 2.05 -2.57
C GLU A 32 15.63 2.17 -1.40
N HIS A 33 15.09 2.21 -0.19
CA HIS A 33 15.81 2.40 1.08
C HIS A 33 16.41 3.80 1.33
N GLU A 34 16.24 4.76 0.42
CA GLU A 34 16.53 6.17 0.71
C GLU A 34 15.33 6.89 1.39
N GLU A 35 15.60 8.04 1.99
CA GLU A 35 14.56 8.89 2.59
C GLU A 35 13.70 9.57 1.51
N SER A 36 12.38 9.57 1.72
CA SER A 36 11.42 10.32 0.90
C SER A 36 11.55 11.82 1.16
N VAL A 37 10.84 12.64 0.39
CA VAL A 37 10.90 14.11 0.52
C VAL A 37 9.53 14.69 0.87
N ILE A 38 9.51 15.64 1.81
CA ILE A 38 8.38 16.52 2.05
C ILE A 38 8.79 17.94 1.64
N HIS A 39 8.04 18.52 0.71
CA HIS A 39 8.15 19.92 0.32
C HIS A 39 7.24 20.76 1.21
N THR A 40 7.77 21.88 1.73
CA THR A 40 6.98 22.92 2.40
C THR A 40 7.22 24.24 1.67
N GLY A 41 6.30 24.61 0.79
CA GLY A 41 6.60 25.59 -0.25
C GLY A 41 7.75 25.10 -1.13
N GLU A 42 8.75 25.94 -1.38
CA GLU A 42 9.93 25.60 -2.20
C GLU A 42 11.07 24.95 -1.38
N THR A 43 10.84 24.61 -0.10
CA THR A 43 11.86 24.00 0.76
C THR A 43 11.66 22.48 0.83
N PRO A 44 12.55 21.66 0.23
CA PRO A 44 12.53 20.21 0.38
C PRO A 44 13.17 19.78 1.71
N GLY A 45 12.58 18.79 2.38
CA GLY A 45 13.16 18.14 3.55
C GLY A 45 13.07 16.62 3.41
N ARG A 46 14.18 15.92 3.69
CA ARG A 46 14.16 14.46 3.72
C ARG A 46 13.41 13.96 4.94
N VAL A 47 12.65 12.88 4.78
CA VAL A 47 11.87 12.25 5.83
C VAL A 47 12.13 10.75 5.83
N LYS A 48 12.55 10.24 7.00
CA LYS A 48 12.51 8.82 7.29
C LYS A 48 11.08 8.44 7.65
N ILE A 49 10.51 7.48 6.92
CA ILE A 49 9.16 6.99 7.19
C ILE A 49 9.17 6.23 8.53
N PRO A 50 8.35 6.63 9.51
CA PRO A 50 8.29 5.94 10.79
C PRO A 50 7.55 4.61 10.64
N ASP A 51 7.99 3.63 11.44
CA ASP A 51 7.22 2.41 11.64
C ASP A 51 6.10 2.65 12.68
N TYR A 52 4.92 2.09 12.43
CA TYR A 52 3.73 2.24 13.26
C TYR A 52 3.41 0.99 14.08
N ALA A 53 4.38 0.09 14.27
CA ALA A 53 4.24 -1.11 15.10
C ALA A 53 3.65 -0.84 16.49
N HIS A 54 3.91 0.32 17.10
CA HIS A 54 3.36 0.74 18.39
C HIS A 54 1.82 0.82 18.43
N LEU A 55 1.13 0.78 17.28
CA LEU A 55 -0.34 0.70 17.18
C LEU A 55 -0.86 -0.74 17.26
N LEU A 56 0.03 -1.73 17.32
CA LEU A 56 -0.30 -3.16 17.35
C LEU A 56 -0.11 -3.74 18.76
N PRO A 57 -0.80 -4.85 19.08
CA PRO A 57 -0.44 -5.70 20.21
C PRO A 57 1.06 -6.04 20.20
N GLU A 58 1.68 -6.04 21.38
CA GLU A 58 3.13 -6.22 21.58
C GLU A 58 3.66 -7.48 20.86
N GLU A 59 2.88 -8.55 20.91
CA GLU A 59 3.20 -9.86 20.37
C GLU A 59 3.39 -9.86 18.85
N ILE A 60 2.79 -8.88 18.14
CA ILE A 60 2.87 -8.80 16.67
C ILE A 60 3.64 -7.60 16.14
N GLN A 61 4.24 -6.77 17.00
CA GLN A 61 5.00 -5.59 16.59
C GLN A 61 6.25 -5.97 15.77
N GLY A 62 6.94 -7.06 16.13
CA GLY A 62 8.17 -7.48 15.45
C GLY A 62 7.99 -7.83 13.97
N PHE A 63 6.77 -8.15 13.53
CA PHE A 63 6.48 -8.56 12.15
C PHE A 63 6.40 -7.37 11.15
N THR A 64 6.54 -6.12 11.59
CA THR A 64 6.48 -4.94 10.72
C THR A 64 7.78 -4.64 9.96
N THR A 65 8.93 -5.07 10.48
CA THR A 65 10.24 -4.58 10.00
C THR A 65 11.04 -5.58 9.17
N GLN A 66 10.95 -6.89 9.45
CA GLN A 66 11.62 -7.92 8.65
C GLN A 66 10.77 -9.20 8.54
N GLY A 67 10.84 -9.84 7.38
CA GLY A 67 10.17 -11.12 7.13
C GLY A 67 10.70 -12.18 8.09
N VAL A 68 9.81 -12.79 8.86
CA VAL A 68 10.12 -13.78 9.90
C VAL A 68 10.47 -15.15 9.30
N TYR A 69 10.91 -15.17 8.05
CA TYR A 69 11.28 -16.35 7.29
C TYR A 69 12.66 -16.11 6.70
N GLY A 70 13.69 -16.58 7.41
CA GLY A 70 15.08 -16.35 7.07
C GLY A 70 16.07 -17.26 7.78
N ASP A 71 15.67 -17.98 8.84
CA ASP A 71 16.57 -18.87 9.58
C ASP A 71 16.86 -20.18 8.82
N ASP A 72 16.05 -20.53 7.80
CA ASP A 72 16.04 -21.86 7.17
C ASP A 72 16.64 -21.89 5.75
N GLY A 73 17.17 -20.76 5.25
CA GLY A 73 17.85 -20.70 3.95
C GLY A 73 16.95 -20.60 2.70
N GLU A 74 15.62 -20.62 2.87
CA GLU A 74 14.64 -20.43 1.78
C GLU A 74 14.25 -18.95 1.67
N THR A 75 15.06 -18.15 0.98
CA THR A 75 14.75 -16.73 0.76
C THR A 75 13.84 -16.58 -0.46
N HIS A 76 12.51 -16.61 -0.26
CA HIS A 76 11.58 -16.35 -1.37
C HIS A 76 11.75 -14.90 -1.88
N LEU A 77 11.84 -14.72 -3.20
CA LEU A 77 12.21 -13.44 -3.85
C LEU A 77 11.28 -12.26 -3.47
N SER A 78 10.02 -12.55 -3.13
CA SER A 78 9.07 -11.54 -2.63
C SER A 78 9.49 -10.89 -1.31
N PHE A 79 10.34 -11.55 -0.51
CA PHE A 79 10.87 -11.00 0.74
C PHE A 79 12.13 -10.17 0.51
N ILE A 80 12.98 -10.58 -0.43
CA ILE A 80 14.21 -9.85 -0.79
C ILE A 80 13.89 -8.51 -1.48
N GLN A 81 12.88 -8.49 -2.36
CA GLN A 81 12.59 -7.33 -3.20
C GLN A 81 11.62 -6.31 -2.59
N GLY A 82 11.08 -6.54 -1.39
CA GLY A 82 10.07 -5.62 -0.84
C GLY A 82 9.87 -5.59 0.67
N SER A 83 10.75 -6.20 1.49
CA SER A 83 10.52 -6.37 2.94
C SER A 83 9.06 -6.81 3.25
N GLY A 84 8.46 -7.60 2.36
CA GLY A 84 7.08 -8.07 2.47
C GLY A 84 5.97 -7.00 2.44
N HIS A 85 6.16 -5.81 1.84
CA HIS A 85 5.22 -4.66 1.83
C HIS A 85 5.30 -3.75 3.08
N GLY A 86 6.53 -3.43 3.52
CA GLY A 86 6.78 -2.33 4.47
C GLY A 86 6.03 -2.45 5.80
N GLY A 87 5.75 -3.69 6.25
CA GLY A 87 5.10 -3.95 7.53
C GLY A 87 3.58 -3.86 7.56
N SER A 88 2.90 -3.76 6.41
CA SER A 88 1.43 -3.63 6.37
C SER A 88 0.64 -4.86 6.85
N HIS A 89 1.19 -6.07 6.70
CA HIS A 89 0.47 -7.32 6.97
C HIS A 89 -0.02 -7.46 8.43
N PRO A 90 0.82 -7.23 9.46
CA PRO A 90 0.37 -7.26 10.85
C PRO A 90 -0.79 -6.29 11.14
N HIS A 91 -0.79 -5.10 10.52
CA HIS A 91 -1.89 -4.15 10.65
C HIS A 91 -3.20 -4.68 10.06
N LEU A 92 -3.15 -5.29 8.87
CA LEU A 92 -4.33 -5.89 8.24
C LEU A 92 -4.90 -7.06 9.05
N VAL A 93 -4.02 -7.92 9.58
CA VAL A 93 -4.42 -9.03 10.45
C VAL A 93 -5.05 -8.52 11.75
N ASN A 94 -4.42 -7.54 12.40
CA ASN A 94 -4.93 -6.94 13.63
C ASN A 94 -6.31 -6.30 13.42
N GLU A 95 -6.49 -5.56 12.32
CA GLU A 95 -7.77 -4.94 11.96
C GLU A 95 -8.87 -6.01 11.78
N PHE A 96 -8.59 -7.05 11.01
CA PHE A 96 -9.54 -8.14 10.76
C PHE A 96 -9.94 -8.86 12.06
N VAL A 97 -8.97 -9.30 12.86
CA VAL A 97 -9.23 -10.04 14.10
C VAL A 97 -9.92 -9.16 15.14
N SER A 98 -9.48 -7.92 15.33
CA SER A 98 -10.11 -7.00 16.28
C SER A 98 -11.55 -6.67 15.90
N ALA A 99 -11.85 -6.54 14.60
CA ALA A 99 -13.21 -6.33 14.12
C ALA A 99 -14.15 -7.49 14.50
N LEU A 100 -13.69 -8.72 14.34
CA LEU A 100 -14.43 -9.92 14.73
C LEU A 100 -14.70 -9.96 16.23
N VAL A 101 -13.67 -9.74 17.05
CA VAL A 101 -13.79 -9.74 18.52
C VAL A 101 -14.76 -8.65 19.00
N GLN A 102 -14.75 -7.48 18.35
CA GLN A 102 -15.59 -6.34 18.72
C GLN A 102 -16.99 -6.36 18.08
N GLY A 103 -17.29 -7.34 17.21
CA GLY A 103 -18.57 -7.41 16.50
C GLY A 103 -18.82 -6.23 15.55
N ARG A 104 -17.77 -5.66 14.96
CA ARG A 104 -17.84 -4.56 13.98
C ARG A 104 -17.43 -5.04 12.59
N GLN A 105 -17.77 -4.26 11.57
CA GLN A 105 -17.22 -4.50 10.22
C GLN A 105 -15.74 -4.12 10.19
N PRO A 106 -14.86 -4.92 9.55
CA PRO A 106 -13.46 -4.58 9.37
C PRO A 106 -13.31 -3.47 8.31
N TYR A 107 -12.18 -2.79 8.31
CA TYR A 107 -11.73 -1.96 7.19
C TYR A 107 -10.64 -2.66 6.36
N PRO A 108 -10.75 -2.73 5.03
CA PRO A 108 -11.98 -2.47 4.26
C PRO A 108 -13.04 -3.55 4.54
N ASN A 109 -14.31 -3.14 4.52
CA ASN A 109 -15.46 -4.04 4.60
C ASN A 109 -15.86 -4.55 3.20
N ALA A 110 -16.87 -5.43 3.11
CA ALA A 110 -17.27 -6.05 1.85
C ALA A 110 -17.60 -5.04 0.71
N PRO A 111 -18.44 -4.00 0.91
CA PRO A 111 -18.66 -2.98 -0.12
C PRO A 111 -17.38 -2.24 -0.53
N GLN A 112 -16.50 -1.89 0.42
CA GLN A 112 -15.23 -1.21 0.13
C GLN A 112 -14.28 -2.11 -0.67
N SER A 113 -14.16 -3.39 -0.30
CA SER A 113 -13.38 -4.37 -1.04
C SER A 113 -13.94 -4.56 -2.46
N ALA A 114 -15.27 -4.60 -2.60
CA ALA A 114 -15.93 -4.68 -3.89
C ALA A 114 -15.68 -3.44 -4.74
N ASN A 115 -15.71 -2.24 -4.15
CA ASN A 115 -15.37 -0.99 -4.83
C ASN A 115 -13.99 -1.05 -5.47
N ILE A 116 -12.97 -1.36 -4.66
CA ILE A 116 -11.57 -1.45 -5.12
C ILE A 116 -11.42 -2.51 -6.21
N THR A 117 -12.04 -3.68 -6.03
CA THR A 117 -11.96 -4.79 -6.99
C THR A 117 -12.66 -4.47 -8.31
N CYS A 118 -13.88 -3.92 -8.25
CA CYS A 118 -14.64 -3.56 -9.44
C CYS A 118 -13.95 -2.48 -10.27
N VAL A 119 -13.24 -1.52 -9.67
CA VAL A 119 -12.47 -0.52 -10.42
C VAL A 119 -11.50 -1.19 -11.38
N GLY A 120 -10.73 -2.19 -10.93
CA GLY A 120 -9.77 -2.90 -11.78
C GLY A 120 -10.44 -3.68 -12.92
N ILE A 121 -11.52 -4.39 -12.61
CA ILE A 121 -12.29 -5.17 -13.60
C ILE A 121 -12.88 -4.23 -14.66
N LEU A 122 -13.58 -3.17 -14.24
CA LEU A 122 -14.22 -2.24 -15.15
C LEU A 122 -13.21 -1.41 -15.96
N ALA A 123 -12.04 -1.09 -15.39
CA ALA A 123 -10.97 -0.42 -16.12
C ALA A 123 -10.41 -1.32 -17.23
N HIS A 124 -10.22 -2.62 -16.94
CA HIS A 124 -9.82 -3.59 -17.95
C HIS A 124 -10.86 -3.71 -19.06
N GLU A 125 -12.14 -3.87 -18.71
CA GLU A 125 -13.23 -3.92 -19.68
C GLU A 125 -13.34 -2.64 -20.50
N SER A 126 -13.18 -1.47 -19.87
CA SER A 126 -13.15 -0.16 -20.55
C SER A 126 -12.04 -0.11 -21.60
N ALA A 127 -10.82 -0.50 -21.22
CA ALA A 127 -9.67 -0.52 -22.13
C ALA A 127 -9.90 -1.46 -23.33
N MET A 128 -10.47 -2.64 -23.10
CA MET A 128 -10.81 -3.59 -24.17
C MET A 128 -11.89 -3.06 -25.13
N ASN A 129 -12.71 -2.11 -24.69
CA ASN A 129 -13.78 -1.47 -25.47
C ASN A 129 -13.42 -0.02 -25.84
N GLY A 130 -12.16 0.28 -26.12
CA GLY A 130 -11.75 1.60 -26.63
C GLY A 130 -11.88 2.75 -25.63
N GLY A 131 -11.83 2.46 -24.33
CA GLY A 131 -11.92 3.47 -23.27
C GLY A 131 -13.34 3.91 -22.95
N GLU A 132 -14.36 3.10 -23.27
CA GLU A 132 -15.75 3.37 -22.90
C GLU A 132 -15.90 3.63 -21.39
N LYS A 133 -16.68 4.65 -21.03
CA LYS A 133 -16.96 4.95 -19.63
C LYS A 133 -17.78 3.81 -19.01
N ARG A 134 -17.26 3.22 -17.93
CA ARG A 134 -17.94 2.23 -17.10
C ARG A 134 -18.33 2.85 -15.75
N TYR A 135 -19.49 2.48 -15.22
CA TYR A 135 -19.95 2.94 -13.91
C TYR A 135 -19.78 1.83 -12.88
N LEU A 136 -19.37 2.21 -11.66
CA LEU A 136 -19.30 1.28 -10.55
C LEU A 136 -20.71 0.78 -10.17
N PRO A 137 -20.88 -0.52 -9.84
CA PRO A 137 -22.16 -1.04 -9.39
C PRO A 137 -22.62 -0.41 -8.07
N ASP A 138 -23.93 -0.21 -7.91
CA ASP A 138 -24.49 0.47 -6.73
C ASP A 138 -24.10 -0.16 -5.38
N PHE A 139 -23.92 -1.48 -5.33
CA PHE A 139 -23.53 -2.21 -4.11
C PHE A 139 -22.09 -1.92 -3.65
N THR A 140 -21.28 -1.29 -4.50
CA THR A 140 -19.90 -0.92 -4.18
C THR A 140 -19.79 0.43 -3.47
N PHE A 141 -20.89 1.17 -3.34
CA PHE A 141 -20.92 2.40 -2.57
C PHE A 141 -21.35 2.08 -1.14
N ASN A 142 -20.54 2.49 -0.16
CA ASN A 142 -20.98 2.50 1.24
C ASN A 142 -22.17 3.47 1.35
N LYS A 143 -23.30 2.98 1.87
CA LYS A 143 -24.39 3.82 2.37
C LYS A 143 -24.19 4.08 3.86
#